data_AF-A0A6I0K1Q2-F1
#
_entry.id   AF-A0A6I0K1Q2-F1
#
_cell.length_a   1.000
_cell.length_b   1.000
_cell.length_c   1.000
_cell.angle_alpha   90.00
_cell.angle_beta   90.00
_cell.angle_gamma   90.00
#
_symmetry.space_group_name_H-M   'P 1'
#
loop_
_entity.id
_entity.type
_entity.pdbx_description
1 polymer ?
#
loop_
_entity_poly.entity_id
_entity_poly.type
_entity_poly.pdbx_seq_one_letter_code
_entity_poly.pdbx_strand_id
1 'polypeptide(L)' 'MGIVIGIDVGGSTTKIVGINGEQIQSPMFITATDPVTSLFGAFGKYIYDNGIQLSDIEQVMLTGVG' A
#
# COMPACT_ATOMS: atom_id res chain seq x y z
N MET A 1 18.32 0.14 4.82
CA MET A 1 16.94 -0.10 5.26
C MET A 1 16.06 0.59 4.25
N GLY A 2 15.22 -0.17 3.56
CA GLY A 2 14.26 0.33 2.57
C GLY A 2 12.92 0.63 3.24
N ILE A 3 11.92 0.92 2.42
CA ILE A 3 10.58 1.28 2.86
C ILE A 3 9.78 0.00 3.17
N VAL A 4 9.10 -0.02 4.31
CA VAL A 4 8.11 -1.06 4.62
C VAL A 4 6.74 -0.55 4.21
N ILE A 5 6.02 -1.29 3.38
CA ILE A 5 4.65 -0.96 2.97
C ILE A 5 3.67 -1.83 3.76
N GLY A 6 2.78 -1.19 4.52
CA GLY A 6 1.65 -1.85 5.18
C GLY A 6 0.39 -1.72 4.34
N ILE A 7 -0.32 -2.83 4.11
CA ILE A 7 -1.55 -2.88 3.34
C ILE A 7 -2.62 -3.68 4.09
N ASP A 8 -3.81 -3.08 4.25
CA ASP A 8 -5.00 -3.73 4.81
C ASP A 8 -6.09 -3.81 3.72
N VAL A 9 -6.31 -5.03 3.21
CA VAL A 9 -7.26 -5.32 2.13
C VAL A 9 -8.61 -5.71 2.71
N GLY A 10 -9.59 -4.82 2.60
CA GLY A 10 -11.00 -5.14 2.84
C GLY A 10 -11.69 -5.65 1.57
N GLY A 11 -12.97 -6.02 1.68
CA GLY A 11 -13.73 -6.54 0.53
C GLY A 11 -13.93 -5.53 -0.62
N SER A 12 -13.91 -4.23 -0.32
CA SER A 12 -14.04 -3.17 -1.34
C SER A 12 -13.06 -2.02 -1.16
N THR A 13 -12.39 -1.91 -0.01
CA THR A 13 -11.52 -0.80 0.30
C THR A 13 -10.20 -1.31 0.85
N THR A 14 -9.12 -0.91 0.19
CA THR A 14 -7.75 -1.16 0.62
C THR A 14 -7.16 0.10 1.23
N LYS A 15 -6.49 -0.06 2.38
CA LYS A 15 -5.72 0.99 3.04
C LYS A 15 -4.24 0.68 2.84
N ILE A 16 -3.43 1.68 2.52
CA ILE A 16 -2.00 1.53 2.28
C ILE A 16 -1.22 2.64 2.96
N VAL A 17 -0.07 2.28 3.52
CA VAL A 17 0.85 3.20 4.19
C VAL A 17 2.28 2.74 3.98
N GLY A 18 3.20 3.69 3.84
CA GLY A 18 4.64 3.43 3.81
C GLY A 18 5.27 3.88 5.12
N ILE A 19 6.27 3.13 5.58
CA ILE A 19 7.04 3.42 6.78
C ILE A 19 8.51 3.42 6.38
N ASN A 20 9.17 4.56 6.55
CA ASN A 20 10.60 4.73 6.28
C ASN A 20 11.30 5.14 7.58
N GLY A 21 11.95 4.18 8.24
CA GLY A 21 12.44 4.34 9.61
C GLY A 21 11.28 4.61 10.57
N GLU A 22 11.29 5.76 11.23
CA GLU A 22 10.23 6.18 12.17
C GLU A 22 9.16 7.07 11.51
N GLN A 23 9.27 7.33 10.19
CA GLN A 23 8.36 8.23 9.49
C GLN A 23 7.27 7.47 8.72
N ILE A 24 6.03 7.89 8.93
CA ILE A 24 4.88 7.48 8.13
C ILE A 24 4.82 8.32 6.86
N GLN A 25 4.69 7.66 5.71
CA GLN A 25 4.52 8.28 4.40
C GLN A 25 3.07 8.13 3.91
N SER A 26 2.41 9.28 3.71
CA SER A 26 1.23 9.47 2.86
C SER A 26 0.15 8.38 2.90
N PRO A 27 -0.52 8.12 4.04
CA PRO A 27 -1.59 7.12 4.08
C PRO A 27 -2.64 7.32 2.98
N MET A 28 -3.05 6.25 2.31
CA MET A 28 -3.99 6.29 1.19
C MET A 28 -5.07 5.20 1.33
N PHE A 29 -6.24 5.49 0.78
CA PHE A 29 -7.39 4.59 0.73
C PHE A 29 -7.86 4.48 -0.72
N ILE A 30 -8.02 3.26 -1.22
CA ILE A 30 -8.57 2.99 -2.55
C ILE A 30 -9.78 2.09 -2.42
N THR A 31 -10.85 2.44 -3.14
CA THR A 31 -12.08 1.65 -3.20
C THR A 31 -12.27 1.10 -4.60
N ALA A 32 -12.64 -0.17 -4.69
CA ALA A 32 -13.06 -0.85 -5.91
C ALA A 32 -14.20 -1.83 -5.62
N THR A 33 -14.74 -2.45 -6.67
CA THR A 33 -15.84 -3.42 -6.57
C THR A 33 -15.43 -4.76 -5.99
N ASP A 34 -14.13 -5.06 -5.97
CA ASP A 34 -13.56 -6.32 -5.51
C ASP A 34 -12.18 -6.08 -4.86
N PRO A 35 -11.73 -6.96 -3.95
CA PRO A 35 -10.52 -6.75 -3.18
C PRO A 35 -9.27 -6.74 -4.06
N VAL A 36 -9.23 -7.58 -5.11
CA VAL A 36 -8.10 -7.67 -6.03
C VAL A 36 -7.90 -6.33 -6.74
N THR A 37 -8.94 -5.79 -7.37
CA THR A 37 -8.88 -4.48 -8.04
C THR A 37 -8.47 -3.38 -7.06
N SER A 38 -8.99 -3.39 -5.82
CA SER A 38 -8.63 -2.39 -4.82
C SER A 38 -7.17 -2.45 -4.38
N LEU A 39 -6.60 -3.66 -4.25
CA LEU A 39 -5.20 -3.88 -3.89
C LEU A 39 -4.26 -3.42 -5.00
N PHE A 40 -4.53 -3.82 -6.26
CA PHE A 40 -3.73 -3.39 -7.40
C PHE A 40 -3.74 -1.87 -7.56
N GLY A 41 -4.92 -1.25 -7.43
CA GLY A 41 -5.07 0.20 -7.47
C GLY A 41 -4.32 0.90 -6.33
N ALA A 42 -4.47 0.40 -5.09
CA ALA A 42 -3.77 0.94 -3.92
C ALA A 42 -2.26 0.88 -4.09
N PHE A 43 -1.71 -0.30 -4.38
CA PHE A 43 -0.27 -0.49 -4.47
C PHE A 43 0.34 0.32 -5.61
N GLY A 44 -0.21 0.19 -6.83
CA GLY A 44 0.30 0.88 -8.01
C GLY A 44 0.22 2.41 -7.90
N LYS A 45 -0.92 2.93 -7.45
CA LYS A 45 -1.10 4.38 -7.26
C LYS A 45 -0.21 4.92 -6.16
N TYR A 46 -0.09 4.20 -5.04
CA TYR A 46 0.73 4.64 -3.91
C TYR A 46 2.20 4.79 -4.30
N ILE A 47 2.80 3.79 -4.96
CA ILE A 47 4.20 3.87 -5.35
C ILE A 47 4.43 4.95 -6.42
N TYR A 48 3.48 5.11 -7.35
CA TYR A 48 3.56 6.13 -8.40
C TYR A 48 3.48 7.55 -7.82
N ASP A 49 2.46 7.83 -6.99
CA ASP A 49 2.22 9.16 -6.43
C ASP A 49 3.34 9.59 -5.46
N ASN A 50 3.98 8.64 -4.78
CA ASN A 50 5.06 8.92 -3.84
C ASN A 50 6.47 8.76 -4.44
N GLY A 51 6.58 8.48 -5.75
CA GLY A 51 7.87 8.31 -6.43
C GLY A 51 8.73 7.17 -5.87
N ILE A 52 8.10 6.12 -5.35
CA ILE A 52 8.76 4.96 -4.75
C ILE A 52 9.05 3.94 -5.86
N GLN A 53 10.31 3.55 -6.02
CA GLN A 53 10.67 2.46 -6.92
C GLN A 53 10.50 1.11 -6.22
N LEU A 54 10.25 0.05 -7.00
CA LEU A 54 10.16 -1.31 -6.42
C LEU A 54 11.44 -1.72 -5.69
N SER A 55 12.61 -1.24 -6.14
CA SER A 55 13.91 -1.47 -5.48
C SER A 55 14.04 -0.78 -4.13
N ASP A 56 13.21 0.22 -3.84
CA ASP A 56 13.24 0.96 -2.57
C ASP A 56 12.43 0.24 -1.49
N ILE A 57 11.58 -0.73 -1.86
CA ILE A 57 10.69 -1.46 -0.96
C ILE A 57 11.47 -2.62 -0.33
N GLU A 58 11.61 -2.58 0.99
CA GLU A 58 12.23 -3.64 1.76
C GLU A 58 11.26 -4.81 2.00
N GLN A 59 10.03 -4.48 2.36
CA GLN A 59 9.02 -5.48 2.70
C GLN A 59 7.61 -4.93 2.46
N VAL A 60 6.71 -5.83 2.05
CA VAL A 60 5.27 -5.58 2.04
C VAL A 60 4.63 -6.42 3.14
N MET A 61 3.96 -5.77 4.09
CA MET A 61 3.15 -6.41 5.12
C MET A 61 1.69 -6.33 4.71
N LEU A 62 1.08 -7.49 4.46
CA LEU A 62 -0.29 -7.60 3.99
C LEU A 62 -1.17 -8.19 5.10
N THR A 63 -2.32 -7.56 5.34
CA THR A 63 -3.38 -8.04 6.23
C THR A 63 -4.74 -7.77 5.59
N GLY A 64 -5.81 -8.17 6.27
CA GLY A 64 -7.19 -8.03 5.81
C GLY A 64 -7.81 -9.38 5.47
N VAL A 65 -9.14 -9.37 5.32
CA VAL A 65 -9.95 -10.57 5.00
C VAL A 65 -10.36 -10.62 3.53
N GLY A 66 -10.04 -9.57 2.77
CA GLY A 66 -10.28 -9.45 1.33
C GLY A 66 -9.23 -10.16 0.49
#